data_AF-A0AA88Y0V3-F1
#
_entry.id   AF-A0AA88Y0V3-F1
#
_cell.length_a   1.000
_cell.length_b   1.000
_cell.length_c   1.000
_cell.angle_alpha   90.00
_cell.angle_beta   90.00
_cell.angle_gamma   90.00
#
_symmetry.space_group_name_H-M   'P 1'
#
loop_
_entity.id
_entity.type
_entity.pdbx_description
1 polymer ?
#
loop_
_entity_poly.entity_id
_entity_poly.type
_entity_poly.pdbx_seq_one_letter_code
_entity_poly.pdbx_strand_id
1 'polypeptide(L)'
;MVDYEDWRTTPGFFSYISSIWGPFTIDRFASHINTKLPRFNSVFWNPGTEHIDCFSVDWSKENNWLVPPVSLIGKCLRYIVECKAKGTLIVPKWPSSYFWPLLFSGQNFKHFILEVLEFHKANQVFEQGMNRNSIFGTKITSSSVLAIRFDSS
;
A
#
# COMPACT_ATOMS: atom_id res chain seq x y z
N MET A 1 -8.78 10.03 17.50
CA MET A 1 -8.83 8.55 17.46
C MET A 1 -7.50 8.12 16.86
N VAL A 2 -6.67 7.42 17.64
CA VAL A 2 -5.28 7.12 17.29
C VAL A 2 -5.27 6.09 16.16
N ASP A 3 -4.50 6.34 15.12
CA ASP A 3 -4.25 5.39 14.04
C ASP A 3 -3.50 4.19 14.63
N TYR A 4 -4.18 3.05 14.78
CA TYR A 4 -3.63 1.86 15.44
C TYR A 4 -2.62 1.11 14.56
N GLU A 5 -2.45 1.54 13.30
CA GLU A 5 -1.56 0.93 12.30
C GLU A 5 -0.62 1.97 11.67
N ASP A 6 0.04 2.80 12.49
CA ASP A 6 0.99 3.84 12.05
C ASP A 6 2.34 3.23 11.57
N TRP A 7 2.31 2.37 10.55
CA TRP A 7 3.50 1.90 9.84
C TRP A 7 3.62 2.64 8.50
N ARG A 8 4.85 3.05 8.18
CA ARG A 8 5.15 3.91 7.02
C ARG A 8 6.31 3.30 6.27
N THR A 9 6.36 3.44 4.96
CA THR A 9 7.54 2.97 4.23
C THR A 9 8.76 3.85 4.49
N THR A 10 9.97 3.29 4.48
CA THR A 10 11.20 4.09 4.57
C THR A 10 11.32 4.99 3.34
N PRO A 11 11.89 6.21 3.43
CA PRO A 11 12.18 7.02 2.24
C PRO A 11 13.08 6.30 1.23
N GLY A 12 14.04 5.50 1.70
CA GLY A 12 14.93 4.71 0.84
C GLY A 12 14.17 3.66 0.03
N PHE A 13 13.26 2.91 0.67
CA PHE A 13 12.39 1.95 -0.01
C PHE A 13 11.48 2.64 -1.03
N PHE A 14 10.81 3.73 -0.64
CA PHE A 14 9.96 4.48 -1.56
C PHE A 14 10.74 4.97 -2.79
N SER A 15 11.94 5.51 -2.57
CA SER A 15 12.81 6.01 -3.65
C SER A 15 13.25 4.89 -4.59
N TYR A 16 13.62 3.73 -4.04
CA TYR A 16 13.97 2.54 -4.82
C TYR A 16 12.81 2.07 -5.69
N ILE A 17 11.62 1.89 -5.11
CA ILE A 17 10.45 1.47 -5.89
C ILE A 17 10.05 2.54 -6.92
N SER A 18 10.14 3.83 -6.58
CA SER A 18 9.87 4.92 -7.50
C SER A 18 10.87 4.98 -8.66
N SER A 19 12.11 4.50 -8.51
CA SER A 19 13.05 4.41 -9.62
C SER A 19 12.72 3.31 -10.63
N ILE A 20 11.90 2.33 -10.24
CA ILE A 20 11.50 1.19 -11.09
C ILE A 20 10.12 1.45 -11.72
N TRP A 21 9.14 1.87 -10.90
CA TRP A 21 7.73 1.96 -11.30
C TRP A 21 7.11 3.36 -11.15
N GLY A 22 7.91 4.36 -10.77
CA GLY A 22 7.49 5.75 -10.68
C GLY A 22 7.53 6.48 -12.03
N PRO A 23 7.29 7.82 -12.03
CA PRO A 23 6.89 8.61 -10.87
C PRO A 23 5.46 8.24 -10.41
N PHE A 24 5.27 8.12 -9.09
CA PHE A 24 3.95 8.01 -8.50
C PHE A 24 3.32 9.38 -8.39
N THR A 25 2.00 9.46 -8.59
CA THR A 25 1.29 10.75 -8.66
C THR A 25 0.50 11.05 -7.40
N ILE A 26 0.14 10.03 -6.62
CA ILE A 26 -0.66 10.18 -5.40
C ILE A 26 -0.42 9.04 -4.39
N ASP A 27 -0.37 9.40 -3.11
CA ASP A 27 -0.30 8.47 -1.97
C ASP A 27 -1.70 8.25 -1.39
N ARG A 28 -2.28 7.05 -1.55
CA ARG A 28 -3.70 6.81 -1.21
C ARG A 28 -3.95 6.49 0.26
N PHE A 29 -2.91 6.22 1.03
CA PHE A 29 -3.01 5.76 2.43
C PHE A 29 -1.99 6.50 3.30
N ALA A 30 -2.13 7.82 3.37
CA ALA A 30 -1.23 8.66 4.14
C ALA A 30 -1.96 9.74 4.94
N SER A 31 -1.19 10.53 5.66
CA SER A 31 -1.54 11.70 6.45
C SER A 31 -0.51 12.78 6.13
N HIS A 32 -0.76 14.00 6.59
CA HIS A 32 0.17 15.12 6.43
C HIS A 32 1.57 14.86 7.04
N ILE A 33 1.71 13.89 7.94
CA ILE A 33 2.97 13.57 8.63
C ILE A 33 3.79 12.49 7.87
N ASN A 34 3.17 11.63 7.07
CA ASN A 34 3.86 10.50 6.41
C ASN A 34 3.74 10.40 4.91
N THR A 35 3.00 11.31 4.29
CA THR A 35 2.86 11.27 2.84
C THR A 35 4.22 11.21 2.15
N LYS A 36 4.33 10.33 1.16
CA LYS A 36 5.51 10.26 0.28
C LYS A 36 5.42 11.20 -0.91
N LEU A 37 4.25 11.79 -1.13
CA LEU A 37 3.92 12.58 -2.30
C LEU A 37 3.21 13.90 -1.89
N PRO A 38 3.30 14.97 -2.70
CA PRO A 38 2.57 16.21 -2.41
C PRO A 38 1.05 16.00 -2.39
N ARG A 39 0.54 15.08 -3.21
CA ARG A 39 -0.86 14.69 -3.30
C ARG A 39 -1.10 13.41 -2.51
N PHE A 40 -2.05 13.41 -1.59
CA PHE A 40 -2.39 12.24 -0.80
C PHE A 40 -3.85 12.20 -0.32
N ASN A 41 -4.32 10.99 0.01
CA ASN A 41 -5.60 10.76 0.67
C ASN A 41 -5.38 10.25 2.08
N SER A 42 -6.31 10.60 2.98
CA SER A 42 -6.22 10.25 4.39
C SER A 42 -7.56 9.79 4.95
N VAL A 43 -7.52 8.99 6.02
CA VAL A 43 -8.72 8.42 6.67
C VAL A 43 -9.55 9.51 7.37
N PHE A 44 -8.87 10.54 7.89
CA PHE A 44 -9.48 11.70 8.54
C PHE A 44 -8.97 12.96 7.90
N TRP A 45 -9.77 14.04 7.86
CA TRP A 45 -9.30 15.30 7.30
C TRP A 45 -8.01 15.77 7.99
N ASN A 46 -6.98 16.01 7.19
CA ASN A 46 -5.71 16.60 7.59
C ASN A 46 -5.36 17.75 6.64
N PRO A 47 -4.58 18.76 7.07
CA PRO A 47 -4.05 19.78 6.16
C PRO A 47 -3.39 19.13 4.93
N GLY A 48 -3.78 19.54 3.73
CA GLY A 48 -3.26 18.99 2.46
C GLY A 48 -3.89 17.68 1.99
N THR A 49 -4.88 17.14 2.69
CA THR A 49 -5.64 15.97 2.22
C THR A 49 -6.42 16.32 0.96
N GLU A 50 -6.16 15.61 -0.13
CA GLU A 50 -6.91 15.79 -1.38
C GLU A 50 -8.36 15.27 -1.23
N HIS A 51 -8.52 14.09 -0.61
CA HIS A 51 -9.82 13.50 -0.30
C HIS A 51 -9.79 12.68 0.99
N ILE A 52 -10.88 12.76 1.76
CA ILE A 52 -11.18 11.86 2.87
C ILE A 52 -11.82 10.61 2.26
N ASP A 53 -11.37 9.42 2.66
CA ASP A 53 -11.74 8.13 2.03
C ASP A 53 -11.32 8.02 0.55
N CYS A 54 -10.17 7.40 0.31
CA CYS A 54 -9.63 7.18 -1.03
C CYS A 54 -10.49 6.26 -1.91
N PHE A 55 -11.46 5.53 -1.35
CA PHE A 55 -12.36 4.66 -2.11
C PHE A 55 -13.58 5.40 -2.69
N SER A 56 -13.65 6.72 -2.51
CA SER A 56 -14.69 7.57 -3.08
C SER A 56 -14.27 8.27 -4.38
N VAL A 57 -13.04 8.04 -4.85
CA VAL A 57 -12.42 8.75 -5.97
C VAL A 57 -11.84 7.81 -7.01
N ASP A 58 -11.88 8.23 -8.27
CA ASP A 58 -11.33 7.45 -9.38
C ASP A 58 -9.80 7.35 -9.30
N TRP A 59 -9.27 6.13 -9.45
CA TRP A 59 -7.84 5.82 -9.46
C TRP A 59 -7.28 5.63 -10.87
N SER A 60 -8.12 5.59 -11.91
CA SER A 60 -7.75 5.21 -13.28
C SER A 60 -6.67 6.09 -13.92
N LYS A 61 -6.69 7.40 -13.62
CA LYS A 61 -5.81 8.40 -14.23
C LYS A 61 -4.47 8.58 -13.53
N GLU A 62 -4.23 7.84 -12.46
CA GLU A 62 -3.10 8.07 -11.55
C GLU A 62 -2.13 6.88 -11.57
N ASN A 63 -0.86 7.12 -11.23
CA ASN A 63 0.07 6.06 -10.85
C ASN A 63 0.07 5.95 -9.32
N ASN A 64 -0.77 5.07 -8.81
CA ASN A 64 -1.16 5.06 -7.39
C ASN A 64 -0.08 4.41 -6.51
N TRP A 65 0.30 5.07 -5.42
CA TRP A 65 1.08 4.47 -4.34
C TRP A 65 0.14 4.01 -3.22
N LEU A 66 0.10 2.71 -2.95
CA LEU A 66 -0.81 2.11 -1.97
C LEU A 66 -0.04 1.40 -0.85
N VAL A 67 -0.19 1.89 0.38
CA VAL A 67 0.29 1.23 1.60
C VAL A 67 -0.89 1.08 2.58
N PRO A 68 -1.90 0.26 2.24
CA PRO A 68 -3.12 0.18 3.04
C PRO A 68 -2.91 -0.57 4.35
N PRO A 69 -3.68 -0.23 5.41
CA PRO A 69 -3.90 -1.11 6.55
C PRO A 69 -4.27 -2.53 6.11
N VAL A 70 -3.86 -3.54 6.89
CA VAL A 70 -4.02 -4.96 6.47
C VAL A 70 -5.49 -5.31 6.26
N SER A 71 -6.39 -4.73 7.06
CA SER A 71 -7.85 -4.89 6.97
C SER A 71 -8.46 -4.32 5.68
N LEU A 72 -7.76 -3.42 4.97
CA LEU A 72 -8.23 -2.75 3.76
C LEU A 72 -7.62 -3.31 2.47
N ILE A 73 -6.63 -4.21 2.53
CA ILE A 73 -5.99 -4.80 1.35
C ILE A 73 -7.02 -5.45 0.42
N GLY A 74 -7.96 -6.23 0.96
CA GLY A 74 -9.00 -6.86 0.15
C GLY A 74 -9.92 -5.85 -0.55
N LYS A 75 -10.19 -4.70 0.09
CA LYS A 75 -10.95 -3.60 -0.52
C LYS A 75 -10.14 -2.92 -1.63
N CYS A 76 -8.84 -2.71 -1.42
CA CYS A 76 -7.93 -2.18 -2.44
C CYS A 76 -7.90 -3.05 -3.70
N LEU A 77 -7.75 -4.37 -3.55
CA LEU A 77 -7.71 -5.29 -4.69
C LEU A 77 -8.98 -5.24 -5.54
N ARG A 78 -10.16 -5.12 -4.91
CA ARG A 78 -11.42 -4.94 -5.65
C ARG A 78 -11.46 -3.59 -6.35
N TYR A 79 -11.10 -2.52 -5.63
CA TYR A 79 -11.17 -1.17 -6.16
C TYR A 79 -10.17 -0.91 -7.30
N ILE A 80 -9.00 -1.57 -7.27
CA ILE A 80 -8.04 -1.56 -8.38
C ILE A 80 -8.70 -2.04 -9.67
N VAL A 81 -9.48 -3.12 -9.60
CA VAL A 81 -10.18 -3.66 -10.77
C VAL A 81 -11.35 -2.77 -11.18
N GLU A 82 -12.17 -2.34 -10.22
CA GLU A 82 -13.34 -1.49 -10.46
C GLU A 82 -12.97 -0.16 -11.12
N CYS A 83 -11.90 0.49 -10.64
CA CYS A 83 -11.41 1.76 -11.18
C CYS A 83 -10.46 1.59 -12.37
N LYS A 84 -10.17 0.36 -12.84
CA LYS A 84 -9.16 0.16 -13.89
C LYS A 84 -7.82 0.83 -13.55
N ALA A 85 -7.41 0.70 -12.29
CA ALA A 85 -6.30 1.45 -11.74
C ALA A 85 -4.96 0.83 -12.12
N LYS A 86 -3.93 1.68 -12.15
CA LYS A 86 -2.52 1.29 -12.22
C LYS A 86 -1.75 1.83 -11.02
N GLY A 87 -0.72 1.12 -10.60
CA GLY A 87 0.03 1.55 -9.42
C GLY A 87 0.85 0.45 -8.78
N THR A 88 1.23 0.72 -7.54
CA THR A 88 2.02 -0.18 -6.71
C THR A 88 1.35 -0.37 -5.36
N LEU A 89 1.15 -1.64 -5.00
CA LEU A 89 0.55 -2.06 -3.74
C LEU A 89 1.60 -2.74 -2.86
N ILE A 90 1.78 -2.21 -1.64
CA ILE A 90 2.71 -2.77 -0.65
C ILE A 90 1.91 -3.59 0.36
N VAL A 91 2.25 -4.88 0.49
CA VAL A 91 1.56 -5.82 1.39
C VAL A 91 2.52 -6.79 2.07
N PRO A 92 2.24 -7.26 3.30
CA PRO A 92 3.04 -8.30 3.91
C PRO A 92 2.84 -9.64 3.19
N LYS A 93 3.90 -10.45 3.12
CA LYS A 93 3.85 -11.82 2.59
C LYS A 93 3.26 -12.76 3.65
N TRP A 94 1.94 -12.81 3.76
CA TRP A 94 1.22 -13.61 4.75
C TRP A 94 0.27 -14.63 4.12
N PRO A 95 0.76 -15.85 3.80
CA PRO A 95 -0.07 -16.91 3.21
C PRO A 95 -1.33 -17.27 4.00
N SER A 96 -1.29 -17.13 5.32
CA SER A 96 -2.43 -17.41 6.22
C SER A 96 -3.42 -16.24 6.37
N SER A 97 -3.19 -15.10 5.71
CA SER A 97 -4.07 -13.92 5.80
C SER A 97 -5.26 -14.01 4.86
N TYR A 98 -6.38 -13.38 5.23
CA TYR A 98 -7.62 -13.37 4.44
C TYR A 98 -7.44 -12.79 3.03
N PHE A 99 -6.53 -11.81 2.86
CA PHE A 99 -6.31 -11.16 1.58
C PHE A 99 -5.41 -11.98 0.64
N TRP A 100 -4.59 -12.89 1.18
CA TRP A 100 -3.61 -13.63 0.40
C TRP A 100 -4.19 -14.38 -0.79
N PRO A 101 -5.26 -15.19 -0.64
CA PRO A 101 -5.88 -15.86 -1.79
C PRO A 101 -6.45 -14.88 -2.83
N LEU A 102 -6.73 -13.63 -2.46
CA LEU A 102 -7.25 -12.61 -3.38
C LEU A 102 -6.20 -12.10 -4.37
N LEU A 103 -4.91 -12.38 -4.15
CA LEU A 103 -3.84 -12.03 -5.10
C LEU A 103 -3.75 -13.00 -6.28
N PHE A 104 -4.41 -14.16 -6.19
CA PHE A 104 -4.22 -15.26 -7.13
C PHE A 104 -5.49 -15.58 -7.93
N SER A 105 -5.29 -16.22 -9.07
CA SER A 105 -6.28 -16.90 -9.90
C SER A 105 -5.80 -18.33 -10.14
N GLY A 106 -6.24 -19.25 -9.28
CA GLY A 106 -5.65 -20.59 -9.21
C GLY A 106 -4.24 -20.53 -8.63
N GLN A 107 -3.24 -21.05 -9.36
CA GLN A 107 -1.83 -21.05 -8.94
C GLN A 107 -1.05 -19.81 -9.39
N ASN A 108 -1.63 -18.99 -10.28
CA ASN A 108 -0.98 -17.80 -10.84
C ASN A 108 -1.48 -16.53 -10.14
N PHE A 109 -0.69 -15.46 -10.18
CA PHE A 109 -1.20 -14.14 -9.79
C PHE A 109 -2.38 -13.71 -10.67
N LYS A 110 -3.25 -12.84 -10.15
CA LYS A 110 -4.31 -12.24 -10.97
C LYS A 110 -3.71 -11.52 -12.17
N HIS A 111 -4.41 -11.55 -13.30
CA HIS A 111 -3.91 -11.05 -14.59
C HIS A 111 -3.47 -9.57 -14.58
N PHE A 112 -4.03 -8.75 -13.69
CA PHE A 112 -3.64 -7.34 -13.54
C PHE A 112 -2.36 -7.14 -12.72
N ILE A 113 -1.82 -8.18 -12.09
CA ILE A 113 -0.54 -8.14 -11.39
C ILE A 113 0.56 -8.40 -12.40
N LEU A 114 1.38 -7.38 -12.66
CA LEU A 114 2.40 -7.41 -13.71
C LEU A 114 3.74 -7.93 -13.17
N GLU A 115 4.11 -7.49 -11.97
CA GLU A 115 5.41 -7.79 -11.37
C GLU A 115 5.30 -7.79 -9.84
N VAL A 116 6.10 -8.64 -9.19
CA VAL A 116 6.17 -8.73 -7.73
C VAL A 116 7.63 -8.74 -7.31
N LEU A 117 8.01 -7.76 -6.49
CA LEU A 117 9.30 -7.72 -5.81
C LEU A 117 9.14 -8.11 -4.36
N GLU A 118 9.95 -9.06 -3.89
CA GLU A 118 9.93 -9.53 -2.51
C GLU A 118 11.13 -8.98 -1.72
N PHE A 119 10.83 -8.46 -0.52
CA PHE A 119 11.81 -7.91 0.40
C PHE A 119 11.81 -8.71 1.68
N HIS A 120 12.89 -9.44 1.95
CA HIS A 120 12.97 -10.36 3.08
C HIS A 120 13.19 -9.69 4.44
N LYS A 121 13.47 -8.38 4.44
CA LYS A 121 13.78 -7.62 5.65
C LYS A 121 12.79 -6.46 5.78
N ALA A 122 11.75 -6.65 6.59
CA ALA A 122 10.72 -5.64 6.81
C ALA A 122 11.27 -4.30 7.33
N ASN A 123 12.38 -4.28 8.07
CA ASN A 123 13.02 -3.05 8.53
C ASN A 123 13.67 -2.22 7.41
N GLN A 124 13.90 -2.80 6.23
CA GLN A 124 14.33 -2.04 5.05
C GLN A 124 13.13 -1.37 4.37
N VAL A 125 11.93 -1.91 4.59
CA VAL A 125 10.69 -1.47 3.93
C VAL A 125 9.90 -0.51 4.80
N PHE A 126 9.78 -0.79 6.10
CA PHE A 126 8.95 -0.03 7.04
C PHE A 126 9.74 0.65 8.15
N GLU A 127 9.27 1.83 8.52
CA GLU A 127 9.68 2.57 9.72
C GLU A 127 8.53 2.54 10.73
N GLN A 128 8.89 2.35 12.00
CA GLN A 128 7.95 2.26 13.11
C GLN A 128 7.43 3.67 13.42
N GLY A 129 6.11 3.90 13.30
CA GLY A 129 5.49 5.15 13.73
C GLY A 129 5.38 5.27 15.24
N MET A 130 4.61 6.25 15.72
CA MET A 130 4.64 6.63 17.15
C MET A 130 4.02 5.59 18.10
N ASN A 131 3.28 4.61 17.57
CA ASN A 131 2.51 3.65 18.38
C ASN A 131 3.25 2.32 18.56
N ARG A 132 3.93 2.16 19.70
CA ARG A 132 4.79 1.00 20.03
C ARG A 132 4.05 -0.29 20.40
N ASN A 133 2.72 -0.24 20.56
CA ASN A 133 1.91 -1.35 21.09
C ASN A 133 1.13 -2.14 20.02
N SER A 134 1.38 -1.91 18.73
CA SER A 134 0.66 -2.65 17.68
C SER A 134 1.15 -4.10 17.57
N ILE A 135 0.26 -5.06 17.84
CA ILE A 135 0.48 -6.51 17.66
C ILE A 135 0.84 -6.84 16.22
N PHE A 136 0.42 -5.99 15.26
CA PHE A 136 0.79 -6.12 13.86
C PHE A 136 2.25 -5.71 13.60
N GLY A 137 2.81 -4.78 14.37
CA GLY A 137 4.19 -4.34 14.24
C GLY A 137 5.19 -5.47 14.41
N THR A 138 5.02 -6.33 15.42
CA THR A 138 5.91 -7.48 15.65
C THR A 138 5.81 -8.54 14.56
N LYS A 139 4.59 -8.85 14.07
CA LYS A 139 4.40 -9.79 12.95
C LYS A 139 4.92 -9.27 11.61
N ILE A 140 4.81 -7.97 11.34
CA ILE A 140 5.35 -7.35 10.13
C ILE A 140 6.88 -7.39 10.17
N THR A 141 7.51 -7.09 11.32
CA THR A 141 8.98 -7.06 11.43
C THR A 141 9.67 -8.39 11.14
N SER A 142 8.97 -9.52 11.30
CA SER A 142 9.50 -10.87 11.03
C SER A 142 9.11 -11.43 9.66
N SER A 143 8.30 -10.71 8.88
CA SER A 143 7.76 -11.21 7.61
C SER A 143 8.39 -10.51 6.41
N SER A 144 8.47 -11.22 5.28
CA SER A 144 8.81 -10.58 4.01
C SER A 144 7.69 -9.64 3.57
N VAL A 145 8.02 -8.64 2.77
CA VAL A 145 7.07 -7.66 2.22
C VAL A 145 7.08 -7.78 0.70
N LEU A 146 5.91 -7.66 0.08
CA LEU A 146 5.76 -7.65 -1.37
C LEU A 146 5.47 -6.22 -1.83
N ALA A 147 6.21 -5.77 -2.84
CA ALA A 147 5.81 -4.64 -3.67
C ALA A 147 5.21 -5.22 -4.95
N ILE A 148 3.92 -4.96 -5.18
CA ILE A 148 3.15 -5.54 -6.27
C ILE A 148 2.86 -4.44 -7.28
N ARG A 149 3.42 -4.54 -8.47
CA ARG A 149 3.07 -3.68 -9.61
C ARG A 149 1.79 -4.20 -10.24
N PHE A 150 0.81 -3.32 -10.42
CA PHE A 150 -0.46 -3.67 -11.04
C PHE A 150 -0.87 -2.67 -12.12
N ASP A 151 -1.62 -3.19 -13.10
CA ASP A 151 -2.34 -2.43 -14.11
C ASP A 151 -3.61 -3.20 -14.50
N SER A 152 -4.77 -2.63 -14.20
CA SER A 152 -6.08 -3.21 -14.51
C SER A 152 -6.83 -2.42 -15.61
N SER A 153 -6.11 -1.60 -16.38
CA SER A 153 -6.71 -0.76 -17.44
C SER A 153 -7.24 -1.52 -18.65
#